data_AF-G1VVY5-F1
#
_entry.id   AF-G1VVY5-F1
#
_cell.length_a   1.000
_cell.length_b   1.000
_cell.length_c   1.000
_cell.angle_alpha   90.00
_cell.angle_beta   90.00
_cell.angle_gamma   90.00
#
_symmetry.space_group_name_H-M   'P 1'
#
loop_
_entity.id
_entity.type
_entity.pdbx_description
1 polymer ?
#
loop_
_entity_poly.entity_id
_entity_poly.type
_entity_poly.pdbx_seq_one_letter_code
_entity_poly.pdbx_strand_id
1 'polypeptide(L)'
;MEKEYAKDYPIPFHNDVFFKYMLIGDDAGSALLRSRIIEEIYGLKVHETKVLNPELLPEAFFGKRAVLDVVLEDEAGHFYDLEMQVSG
;
A
#
# COMPACT_ATOMS: atom_id res chain seq x y z
N MET A 1 -4.85 -16.57 34.41
CA MET A 1 -4.12 -15.30 34.30
C MET A 1 -3.72 -15.16 32.85
N GLU A 2 -4.62 -14.61 32.02
CA GLU A 2 -4.32 -14.30 30.63
C GLU A 2 -3.31 -13.15 30.63
N LYS A 3 -2.19 -13.31 29.91
CA LYS A 3 -1.28 -12.21 29.69
C LYS A 3 -1.92 -11.30 28.66
N GLU A 4 -2.48 -10.20 29.14
CA GLU A 4 -2.88 -9.06 28.35
C GLU A 4 -1.60 -8.42 27.77
N TYR A 5 -1.24 -8.78 26.54
CA TYR A 5 -0.22 -8.06 25.80
C TYR A 5 -0.88 -6.79 25.27
N ALA A 6 -0.77 -5.69 26.02
CA ALA A 6 -1.01 -4.36 25.51
C ALA A 6 -0.20 -4.18 24.22
N LYS A 7 -0.88 -4.05 23.08
CA LYS A 7 -0.24 -3.82 21.78
C LYS A 7 0.25 -2.37 21.71
N ASP A 8 1.33 -2.05 22.41
CA ASP A 8 2.06 -0.79 22.29
C ASP A 8 3.19 -0.94 21.27
N TYR A 9 2.83 -1.25 20.02
CA TYR A 9 3.71 -0.97 18.88
C TYR A 9 3.04 0.11 18.05
N PRO A 10 3.12 1.40 18.44
CA PRO A 10 2.69 2.46 17.54
C PRO A 10 3.54 2.32 16.28
N ILE A 11 2.92 1.91 15.17
CA ILE A 11 3.62 1.83 13.88
C ILE A 11 4.28 3.18 13.67
N PRO A 12 5.62 3.24 13.64
CA PRO A 12 6.27 4.53 13.60
C PRO A 12 5.97 5.22 12.27
N PHE A 13 5.79 6.54 12.30
CA PHE A 13 5.60 7.38 11.11
C PHE A 13 6.62 7.09 9.99
N HIS A 14 7.84 6.69 10.34
CA HIS A 14 8.86 6.32 9.36
C HIS A 14 8.51 5.07 8.53
N ASN A 15 7.74 4.12 9.08
CA ASN A 15 7.28 2.96 8.33
C ASN A 15 6.24 3.36 7.28
N ASP A 16 5.33 4.27 7.63
CA ASP A 16 4.32 4.80 6.72
C ASP A 16 4.96 5.59 5.57
N VAL A 17 5.97 6.40 5.90
CA VAL A 17 6.81 7.09 4.90
C VAL A 17 7.53 6.08 4.02
N PHE A 18 8.21 5.09 4.60
CA PHE A 18 8.93 4.07 3.84
C PHE A 18 8.03 3.27 2.90
N PHE A 19 6.90 2.78 3.42
CA PHE A 19 5.89 2.04 2.65
C PHE A 19 5.35 2.87 1.48
N LYS A 20 4.96 4.13 1.74
CA LYS A 20 4.44 5.00 0.71
C LYS A 20 5.48 5.29 -0.37
N TYR A 21 6.69 5.72 -0.01
CA TYR A 21 7.72 6.05 -1.00
C TYR A 21 8.21 4.85 -1.80
N MET A 22 8.18 3.65 -1.23
CA MET A 22 8.50 2.41 -1.96
C MET A 22 7.47 2.09 -3.03
N LEU A 23 6.19 2.39 -2.79
CA LEU A 23 5.09 1.93 -3.65
C LEU A 23 4.46 3.03 -4.51
N ILE A 24 4.80 4.30 -4.31
CA ILE A 24 4.17 5.42 -5.03
C ILE A 24 4.77 5.70 -6.40
N GLY A 25 6.00 5.25 -6.65
CA GLY A 25 6.72 5.54 -7.88
C GLY A 25 6.12 4.84 -9.09
N ASP A 26 6.21 5.49 -10.24
CA ASP A 26 5.92 4.87 -11.55
C ASP A 26 7.15 4.13 -12.13
N ASP A 27 8.24 4.04 -11.37
CA ASP A 27 9.42 3.28 -11.77
C ASP A 27 9.18 1.77 -11.69
N ALA A 28 9.97 1.01 -12.45
CA ALA A 28 9.83 -0.44 -12.56
C ALA A 28 9.97 -1.17 -11.21
N GLY A 29 10.75 -0.63 -10.27
CA GLY A 29 10.92 -1.23 -8.95
C GLY A 29 9.67 -1.09 -8.10
N SER A 30 9.14 0.14 -8.01
CA SER A 30 7.89 0.43 -7.30
C SER A 30 6.71 -0.34 -7.88
N ALA A 31 6.57 -0.37 -9.22
CA ALA A 31 5.54 -1.12 -9.91
C ALA A 31 5.64 -2.64 -9.65
N LEU A 32 6.86 -3.21 -9.73
CA LEU A 32 7.07 -4.62 -9.44
C LEU A 32 6.66 -4.97 -8.01
N LEU A 33 7.04 -4.16 -7.02
CA LEU A 33 6.70 -4.41 -5.62
C LEU A 33 5.19 -4.36 -5.38
N ARG A 34 4.49 -3.36 -5.93
CA ARG A 34 3.02 -3.30 -5.88
C ARG A 34 2.39 -4.54 -6.49
N SER A 35 2.78 -4.89 -7.72
CA SER A 35 2.25 -6.05 -8.42
C SER A 35 2.45 -7.33 -7.59
N ARG A 36 3.66 -7.58 -7.07
CA ARG A 36 3.95 -8.77 -6.26
C ARG A 36 3.07 -8.87 -5.00
N ILE A 37 2.87 -7.77 -4.29
CA ILE A 37 2.00 -7.76 -3.10
C ILE A 37 0.56 -8.12 -3.48
N ILE A 38 0.05 -7.55 -4.58
CA ILE A 38 -1.31 -7.81 -5.07
C ILE A 38 -1.46 -9.27 -5.53
N GLU A 39 -0.50 -9.78 -6.30
CA GLU A 39 -0.50 -11.18 -6.76
C GLU A 39 -0.52 -12.16 -5.59
N GLU A 40 0.31 -11.94 -4.56
CA GLU A 40 0.41 -12.83 -3.40
C GLU A 40 -0.86 -12.81 -2.54
N ILE A 41 -1.45 -11.64 -2.31
CA ILE A 41 -2.63 -11.50 -1.44
C ILE A 41 -3.91 -11.95 -2.14
N TYR A 42 -4.09 -11.57 -3.41
CA TYR A 42 -5.34 -11.78 -4.13
C TYR A 42 -5.30 -12.97 -5.10
N GLY A 43 -4.13 -13.58 -5.34
CA GLY A 43 -3.97 -14.67 -6.31
C GLY A 43 -4.20 -14.22 -7.77
N LEU A 44 -4.04 -12.93 -8.05
CA LEU A 44 -4.17 -12.36 -9.38
C LEU A 44 -2.86 -12.47 -10.16
N LYS A 45 -2.93 -12.32 -11.48
CA LYS A 45 -1.76 -12.07 -12.33
C LYS A 45 -1.84 -10.66 -12.88
N VAL A 46 -0.88 -9.83 -12.51
CA VAL A 46 -0.97 -8.38 -12.74
C VAL A 46 -0.22 -8.01 -14.02
N HIS A 47 -0.89 -7.30 -14.92
CA HIS A 47 -0.26 -6.72 -16.11
C HIS A 47 0.34 -5.35 -15.81
N GLU A 48 -0.46 -4.44 -15.24
CA GLU A 48 -0.03 -3.08 -14.89
C GLU A 48 -0.68 -2.61 -13.58
N THR A 49 0.03 -1.75 -12.84
CA THR A 49 -0.52 -1.03 -11.68
C THR A 49 -0.14 0.44 -11.74
N LYS A 50 -1.05 1.32 -11.30
CA LYS A 50 -0.81 2.75 -11.19
C LYS A 50 -1.41 3.32 -9.91
N VAL A 51 -0.70 4.26 -9.29
CA VAL A 51 -1.18 4.98 -8.11
C VAL A 51 -1.92 6.24 -8.55
N LEU A 52 -3.15 6.44 -8.07
CA LEU A 52 -4.00 7.59 -8.43
C LEU A 52 -3.77 8.82 -7.54
N ASN A 53 -3.37 8.62 -6.28
CA ASN A 53 -3.19 9.67 -5.29
C ASN A 53 -1.73 9.78 -4.79
N PRO A 54 -0.78 10.17 -5.66
CA PRO A 54 0.63 10.20 -5.30
C PRO A 54 1.00 11.34 -4.33
N GLU A 55 0.11 12.31 -4.08
CA GLU A 55 0.48 13.46 -3.26
C GLU A 55 0.61 13.13 -1.76
N LEU A 56 1.61 13.74 -1.15
CA LEU A 56 1.87 13.71 0.28
C LEU A 56 1.37 15.03 0.86
N LEU A 57 0.09 15.11 1.22
CA LEU A 57 -0.43 16.27 1.94
C LEU A 57 -0.05 16.16 3.42
N PRO A 58 0.91 16.96 3.93
CA PRO A 58 1.38 16.85 5.32
C PRO A 58 0.25 17.02 6.32
N GLU A 59 -0.78 17.79 5.99
CA GLU A 59 -1.97 18.00 6.81
C GLU A 59 -2.81 16.72 6.97
N ALA A 60 -2.77 15.82 5.98
CA ALA A 60 -3.43 14.52 6.03
C ALA A 60 -2.68 13.53 6.95
N PHE A 61 -1.41 13.77 7.28
CA PHE A 61 -0.57 12.86 8.08
C PHE A 61 -0.66 13.07 9.60
N PHE A 62 -1.39 14.08 10.09
CA PHE A 62 -1.62 14.29 11.53
C PHE A 62 -2.66 13.29 12.09
N GLY A 63 -2.42 11.99 11.89
CA GLY A 63 -3.23 10.89 12.41
C GLY A 63 -3.63 9.82 11.40
N LYS A 64 -3.30 9.96 10.10
CA LYS A 64 -3.60 8.91 9.10
C LYS A 64 -2.48 7.89 9.00
N ARG A 65 -2.91 6.63 9.03
CA ARG A 65 -2.19 5.46 8.53
C ARG A 65 -2.01 5.64 7.02
N ALA A 66 -0.85 5.35 6.45
CA ALA A 66 -0.61 5.51 5.01
C ALA A 66 -1.66 4.73 4.19
N VAL A 67 -2.30 5.42 3.23
CA VAL A 67 -3.27 4.85 2.27
C VAL A 67 -2.82 5.21 0.85
N LEU A 68 -2.86 4.23 -0.05
CA LEU A 68 -2.60 4.36 -1.48
C LEU A 68 -3.80 3.85 -2.26
N ASP A 69 -4.24 4.64 -3.23
CA ASP A 69 -5.29 4.31 -4.17
C ASP A 69 -4.64 3.79 -5.46
N VAL A 70 -4.85 2.49 -5.75
CA VAL A 70 -4.12 1.76 -6.79
C VAL A 70 -5.10 1.13 -7.75
N VAL A 71 -5.01 1.54 -9.02
CA VAL A 71 -5.69 0.83 -10.10
C VAL A 71 -4.79 -0.25 -10.68
N LEU A 72 -5.37 -1.37 -11.06
CA LEU A 72 -4.67 -2.44 -11.77
C LEU A 72 -5.46 -3.01 -12.94
N GLU A 73 -4.72 -3.54 -13.90
CA GLU A 73 -5.22 -4.39 -14.98
C GLU A 73 -4.61 -5.79 -14.83
N ASP A 74 -5.43 -6.84 -14.90
CA ASP A 74 -4.93 -8.22 -14.91
C ASP A 74 -4.60 -8.72 -16.33
N GLU A 75 -3.93 -9.87 -16.45
CA GLU A 75 -3.59 -10.44 -17.76
C GLU A 75 -4.82 -10.79 -18.64
N ALA A 76 -6.02 -10.86 -18.06
CA ALA A 76 -7.27 -11.10 -18.79
C ALA A 76 -7.97 -9.79 -19.22
N GLY A 77 -7.41 -8.63 -18.88
CA GLY A 77 -7.95 -7.32 -19.21
C GLY A 77 -9.05 -6.83 -18.26
N HIS A 78 -9.17 -7.40 -17.06
CA HIS A 78 -10.07 -6.87 -16.03
C HIS A 78 -9.41 -5.72 -15.27
N PHE A 79 -10.21 -4.74 -14.88
CA PHE A 79 -9.77 -3.57 -14.12
C PHE A 79 -10.27 -3.62 -12.68
N TYR A 80 -9.39 -3.25 -11.76
CA TYR A 80 -9.69 -3.19 -10.33
C TYR A 80 -9.20 -1.87 -9.73
N ASP A 81 -9.88 -1.45 -8.68
CA ASP A 81 -9.55 -0.29 -7.87
C ASP A 81 -9.31 -0.76 -6.43
N LEU A 82 -8.07 -0.64 -5.96
CA LEU A 82 -7.59 -1.22 -4.70
C LEU A 82 -7.03 -0.15 -3.77
N GLU A 83 -7.46 -0.21 -2.52
CA GLU A 83 -6.86 0.57 -1.44
C GLU A 83 -5.78 -0.25 -0.71
N MET A 84 -4.54 0.22 -0.75
CA MET A 84 -3.42 -0.37 0.00
C MET A 84 -3.13 0.47 1.25
N GLN A 85 -3.18 -0.16 2.43
CA GLN A 85 -2.97 0.50 3.72
C GLN A 85 -2.17 -0.34 4.71
N VAL A 86 -1.46 0.33 5.63
CA VAL A 86 -0.76 -0.31 6.75
C VAL A 86 -1.70 -0.36 7.97
N SER A 87 -1.88 -1.55 8.54
CA SER A 87 -2.69 -1.72 9.77
C SER A 87 -1.84 -1.45 11.01
N GLY A 88 -2.27 -0.48 11.83
CA GLY A 88 -1.65 -0.12 13.12
C GLY A 88 -1.87 -1.13 14.23
#